data_AF-A0A2G6JXR1-F1
#
_entry.id   AF-A0A2G6JXR1-F1
#
_cell.length_a   1.000
_cell.length_b   1.000
_cell.length_c   1.000
_cell.angle_alpha   90.00
_cell.angle_beta   90.00
_cell.angle_gamma   90.00
#
_symmetry.space_group_name_H-M   'P 1'
#
loop_
_entity.id
_entity.type
_entity.pdbx_description
1 polymer ?
#
loop_
_entity_poly.entity_id
_entity_poly.type
_entity_poly.pdbx_seq_one_letter_code
_entity_poly.pdbx_strand_id
1 'polypeptide(L)' 'RKGFPLQAGQRWVIERTNAWHTRGFKKLAICTERRTRVIDAFIALANAIIITRRLIRTAWTTHRWDTRPHRRP' A
#
# COMPACT_ATOMS: atom_id res chain seq x y z
N ARG A 1 0.35 14.55 28.79
CA ARG A 1 1.72 14.39 28.25
C ARG A 1 1.66 14.63 26.75
N LYS A 2 2.19 15.76 26.26
CA LYS A 2 2.29 16.04 24.81
C LYS A 2 3.27 14.99 24.24
N GLY A 3 2.79 14.14 23.35
CA GLY A 3 3.62 13.06 22.78
C GLY A 3 4.91 13.64 22.20
N PHE A 4 6.03 12.97 22.44
CA PHE A 4 7.29 13.29 21.76
C PHE A 4 7.03 13.35 20.25
N PRO A 5 7.54 14.36 19.54
CA PRO A 5 7.40 14.39 18.09
C PRO A 5 8.07 13.11 17.56
N LEU A 6 7.27 12.19 17.03
CA LEU A 6 7.76 11.08 16.20
C LEU A 6 8.71 11.71 15.20
N GLN A 7 10.00 11.36 15.32
CA GLN A 7 11.11 11.96 14.58
C GLN A 7 10.66 12.27 13.15
N ALA A 8 10.72 13.55 12.76
CA ALA A 8 10.03 14.09 11.59
C ALA A 8 10.28 13.32 10.27
N GLY A 9 11.39 12.57 10.18
CA GLY A 9 11.71 11.71 9.02
C GLY A 9 10.91 10.40 8.93
N GLN A 10 10.50 9.79 10.04
CA GLN A 10 9.78 8.49 10.04
C GLN A 10 8.28 8.64 9.77
N ARG A 11 7.71 9.80 10.13
CA ARG A 11 6.29 10.11 9.98
C ARG A 11 5.80 10.05 8.54
N TRP A 12 6.62 10.50 7.60
CA TRP A 12 6.27 10.53 6.17
C TRP A 12 6.04 9.13 5.60
N VAL A 13 6.76 8.10 6.07
CA VAL A 13 6.58 6.73 5.58
C VAL A 13 5.20 6.20 5.95
N ILE A 14 4.74 6.49 7.17
CA ILE A 14 3.43 6.10 7.67
C ILE A 14 2.33 6.83 6.89
N GLU A 15 2.45 8.16 6.76
CA GLU A 15 1.48 8.98 6.04
C GLU A 15 1.38 8.58 4.55
N ARG A 16 2.51 8.29 3.90
CA ARG A 16 2.55 7.79 2.53
C ARG A 16 1.87 6.44 2.37
N THR A 17 2.09 5.52 3.30
CA THR A 17 1.46 4.20 3.28
C THR A 17 -0.05 4.34 3.49
N ASN A 18 -0.47 5.20 4.42
CA ASN A 18 -1.89 5.51 4.64
C ASN A 18 -2.54 6.14 3.39
N ALA A 19 -1.82 7.00 2.67
CA ALA A 19 -2.30 7.58 1.40
C ALA A 19 -2.48 6.52 0.31
N TRP A 20 -1.63 5.49 0.24
CA TRP A 20 -1.83 4.37 -0.70
C TRP A 20 -3.06 3.53 -0.38
N HIS A 21 -3.30 3.29 0.91
CA HIS A 21 -4.46 2.55 1.39
C HIS A 21 -5.75 3.31 1.08
N THR A 22 -5.81 4.60 1.41
CA THR A 22 -7.04 5.40 1.27
C THR A 22 -7.36 5.82 -0.17
N ARG A 23 -6.34 6.08 -1.01
CA ARG A 23 -6.55 6.47 -2.42
C ARG A 23 -6.89 5.29 -3.34
N GLY A 24 -6.35 4.11 -3.06
CA GLY A 24 -6.57 2.89 -3.87
C GLY A 24 -7.73 2.02 -3.38
N PHE A 25 -8.07 2.10 -2.09
CA PHE A 25 -9.06 1.23 -1.46
C PHE A 25 -10.07 2.04 -0.65
N LYS A 26 -11.10 2.57 -1.34
CA LYS A 26 -12.17 3.37 -0.70
C LYS A 26 -12.81 2.66 0.50
N LYS A 27 -12.87 1.33 0.47
CA LYS A 27 -13.35 0.52 1.59
C LYS A 27 -12.53 0.71 2.87
N LEU A 28 -11.21 0.73 2.76
CA LEU A 28 -10.30 1.02 3.89
C LEU A 28 -10.34 2.48 4.32
N ALA A 29 -10.71 3.42 3.44
CA ALA A 29 -10.90 4.82 3.81
C ALA A 29 -12.18 5.04 4.63
N ILE A 30 -13.25 4.30 4.31
CA ILE A 30 -14.55 4.42 5.00
C ILE A 30 -14.57 3.57 6.27
N CYS A 31 -13.89 2.43 6.30
CA CYS A 31 -13.83 1.50 7.43
C CYS A 31 -15.23 1.14 7.97
N THR A 32 -16.05 0.46 7.17
CA THR A 32 -17.38 0.00 7.58
C THR A 32 -17.34 -1.21 8.52
N GLU A 33 -16.19 -1.86 8.63
CA GLU A 33 -16.01 -3.10 9.37
C GLU A 33 -16.01 -2.85 10.88
N ARG A 34 -16.81 -3.62 11.63
CA ARG A 34 -16.91 -3.50 13.09
C ARG A 34 -15.92 -4.38 13.86
N ARG A 35 -15.35 -5.39 13.19
CA ARG A 35 -14.47 -6.40 13.81
C ARG A 35 -13.03 -6.16 13.37
N THR A 36 -12.13 -6.04 14.35
CA THR A 36 -10.69 -5.82 14.11
C THR A 36 -10.08 -6.84 13.17
N ARG A 37 -10.40 -8.13 13.33
CA ARG A 37 -9.88 -9.20 12.45
C ARG A 37 -10.20 -8.97 10.97
N VAL A 38 -11.35 -8.37 10.66
CA VAL A 38 -11.76 -8.07 9.29
C VAL A 38 -11.00 -6.86 8.76
N ILE A 39 -10.80 -5.84 9.60
CA ILE A 39 -9.96 -4.67 9.28
C ILE A 39 -8.52 -5.12 8.98
N ASP A 40 -7.94 -5.95 9.86
CA ASP A 40 -6.59 -6.50 9.70
C ASP A 40 -6.45 -7.28 8.39
N ALA A 41 -7.46 -8.09 8.05
CA ALA A 41 -7.49 -8.83 6.79
C ALA A 41 -7.51 -7.89 5.57
N PHE A 42 -8.31 -6.82 5.60
CA PHE A 42 -8.33 -5.84 4.50
C PHE A 42 -7.02 -5.05 4.39
N ILE A 43 -6.40 -4.68 5.51
CA ILE A 43 -5.09 -4.02 5.52
C ILE A 43 -4.03 -4.95 4.93
N ALA A 44 -4.02 -6.24 5.32
CA ALA A 44 -3.10 -7.23 4.79
C ALA A 44 -3.31 -7.44 3.27
N LEU A 45 -4.56 -7.54 2.82
CA LEU A 45 -4.88 -7.66 1.40
C LEU A 45 -4.43 -6.44 0.59
N ALA A 46 -4.69 -5.22 1.09
CA ALA A 46 -4.24 -4.00 0.43
C ALA A 46 -2.71 -3.93 0.33
N ASN A 47 -2.01 -4.32 1.40
CA ASN A 47 -0.55 -4.41 1.39
C ASN A 47 -0.04 -5.40 0.33
N ALA A 48 -0.63 -6.59 0.25
CA ALA A 48 -0.27 -7.57 -0.77
C ALA A 48 -0.42 -6.99 -2.19
N ILE A 49 -1.56 -6.37 -2.49
CA ILE A 49 -1.81 -5.76 -3.81
C ILE A 49 -0.80 -4.63 -4.11
N ILE A 50 -0.53 -3.75 -3.16
CA ILE A 50 0.44 -2.64 -3.33
C ILE A 50 1.83 -3.20 -3.63
N ILE A 51 2.29 -4.19 -2.85
CA ILE A 51 3.60 -4.81 -3.02
C ILE A 51 3.69 -5.51 -4.38
N THR A 52 2.69 -6.30 -4.76
CA THR A 52 2.67 -6.98 -6.07
C THR A 52 2.75 -5.97 -7.21
N ARG A 53 1.97 -4.88 -7.18
CA ARG A 53 2.02 -3.84 -8.23
C ARG A 53 3.39 -3.15 -8.29
N ARG A 54 4.00 -2.89 -7.13
CA ARG A 54 5.35 -2.32 -7.06
C ARG A 54 6.38 -3.28 -7.66
N LEU A 55 6.33 -4.56 -7.30
CA LEU A 55 7.21 -5.59 -7.83
C LEU A 55 7.06 -5.73 -9.34
N ILE A 56 5.84 -5.77 -9.87
CA ILE A 56 5.59 -5.79 -11.32
C ILE A 56 6.23 -4.57 -12.00
N ARG A 57 6.03 -3.38 -11.44
CA ARG A 57 6.57 -2.14 -12.02
C ARG A 57 8.09 -2.09 -11.98
N THR A 58 8.72 -2.58 -10.92
CA THR A 58 10.17 -2.71 -10.80
C THR A 58 10.70 -3.76 -11.78
N ALA A 59 10.09 -4.95 -11.79
CA ALA A 59 10.46 -6.04 -12.69
C ALA A 59 10.35 -5.62 -14.15
N TRP A 60 9.40 -4.76 -14.51
CA TRP A 60 9.28 -4.23 -15.87
C TRP A 60 10.52 -3.47 -16.36
N THR A 61 11.16 -2.74 -15.45
CA THR A 61 12.37 -1.96 -15.75
C THR A 61 13.64 -2.78 -15.63
N THR A 62 13.68 -3.77 -14.74
CA THR A 62 14.90 -4.53 -14.44
C THR A 62 15.00 -5.84 -15.19
N HIS A 63 13.87 -6.45 -15.58
CA HIS A 63 13.82 -7.77 -16.22
C HIS A 63 13.08 -7.69 -17.57
N ARG A 64 13.55 -8.48 -18.54
CA ARG A 64 12.85 -8.76 -19.79
C ARG A 64 12.55 -10.24 -19.89
N TRP A 65 11.36 -10.58 -20.36
CA TRP A 65 10.91 -11.95 -20.59
C TRP A 65 9.97 -11.98 -21.80
N ASP A 66 9.87 -13.12 -22.48
CA ASP A 66 9.30 -13.20 -23.83
C ASP A 66 7.81 -12.88 -23.90
N THR A 67 7.04 -13.22 -22.86
CA THR A 67 5.59 -12.97 -22.80
C THR A 67 5.22 -11.62 -22.20
N ARG A 68 6.17 -10.67 -22.09
CA ARG A 68 5.91 -9.36 -21.49
C ARG A 68 4.93 -8.55 -22.36
N PRO A 69 3.84 -8.00 -21.79
CA PRO A 69 2.92 -7.14 -22.54
C PRO A 69 3.64 -5.92 -23.13
N HIS A 70 3.11 -5.38 -24.23
CA HIS A 70 3.73 -4.21 -24.87
C HIS A 70 3.53 -2.91 -24.06
N ARG A 71 2.42 -2.79 -23.34
CA ARG A 71 2.11 -1.60 -22.52
C ARG A 71 2.67 -1.74 -21.11
N ARG A 72 3.45 -0.74 -20.70
CA ARG A 72 3.95 -0.63 -19.33
C ARG A 72 2.80 -0.35 -18.36
N PRO A 73 2.73 -1.05 -17.21
CA PRO A 73 1.73 -0.82 -16.17
C PRO A 73 1.97 0.46 -15.34
#